data_AF-A0A9Q4BSB7-F1
#
_entry.id   AF-A0A9Q4BSB7-F1
#
_cell.length_a   1.000
_cell.length_b   1.000
_cell.length_c   1.000
_cell.angle_alpha   90.00
_cell.angle_beta   90.00
_cell.angle_gamma   90.00
#
_symmetry.space_group_name_H-M   'P 1'
#
loop_
_entity.id
_entity.type
_entity.pdbx_description
1 polymer ?
#
loop_
_entity_poly.entity_id
_entity_poly.type
_entity_poly.pdbx_seq_one_letter_code
_entity_poly.pdbx_strand_id
1 'polypeptide(L)'
;MKFYRIFLLIFLSLPFLSGLHAQSAYDFLRLDLNPRAAALAGSFVTNTDDPNVVFYNPAGINSLKETPVSISYVNYFLDINMGGLAVSKEFENAGRFALGVNYINYGTFTRADEFKNKLGEFSAGDVAFMLGYANALDQNFYYGVNVKFIYSSIAEVASSAAGVDLGLQYLFPDQQIVFGLSALNLGTQIKPYYDSHRESLPVDLRFGISKKMAHIPLTIALSFNKLNENQELGDKLKVFSLGAEFNLSRVLRLRLGYDNEKRREMKLDTSTGLAGFNIGVGALISGYNFDYSYSSYGFIDAIHRIGITFSY
;
A
#
# COMPACT_ATOMS: atom_id res chain seq x y z
N MET A 1 0.16 -7.17 -30.16
CA MET A 1 0.41 -5.75 -30.54
C MET A 1 -0.73 -4.77 -30.23
N LYS A 2 -2.01 -5.15 -30.14
CA LYS A 2 -3.08 -4.17 -29.85
C LYS A 2 -3.11 -3.70 -28.38
N PHE A 3 -2.81 -4.57 -27.42
CA PHE A 3 -2.95 -4.26 -25.99
C PHE A 3 -1.86 -3.37 -25.37
N TYR A 4 -0.59 -3.47 -25.83
CA TYR A 4 0.45 -2.53 -25.36
C TYR A 4 0.11 -1.09 -25.72
N ARG A 5 -0.54 -0.87 -26.89
CA ARG A 5 -1.00 0.46 -27.32
C ARG A 5 -2.12 0.98 -26.42
N ILE A 6 -3.04 0.11 -25.97
CA ILE A 6 -4.11 0.48 -25.04
C ILE A 6 -3.51 0.87 -23.68
N PHE A 7 -2.58 0.07 -23.15
CA PHE A 7 -1.92 0.39 -21.88
C PHE A 7 -1.11 1.70 -21.96
N LEU A 8 -0.41 1.91 -23.07
CA LEU A 8 0.33 3.14 -23.34
C LEU A 8 -0.61 4.36 -23.53
N LEU A 9 -1.76 4.18 -24.17
CA LEU A 9 -2.77 5.23 -24.35
C LEU A 9 -3.46 5.60 -23.03
N ILE A 10 -3.77 4.63 -22.17
CA ILE A 10 -4.31 4.86 -20.83
C ILE A 10 -3.27 5.58 -19.97
N PHE A 11 -2.01 5.13 -20.01
CA PHE A 11 -0.92 5.79 -19.29
C PHE A 11 -0.69 7.23 -19.77
N LEU A 12 -0.80 7.50 -21.07
CA LEU A 12 -0.67 8.86 -21.62
C LEU A 12 -1.88 9.77 -21.32
N SER A 13 -3.07 9.23 -21.01
CA SER A 13 -4.27 10.02 -20.70
C SER A 13 -4.49 10.28 -19.20
N LEU A 14 -3.74 9.59 -18.33
CA LEU A 14 -3.70 9.80 -16.88
C LEU A 14 -3.26 11.20 -16.38
N PRO A 15 -2.46 12.04 -17.09
CA PRO A 15 -2.05 13.32 -16.54
C PRO A 15 -3.18 14.36 -16.41
N PHE A 16 -4.40 14.08 -16.87
CA PHE A 16 -5.52 15.04 -16.88
C PHE A 16 -6.49 14.96 -15.69
N LEU A 17 -6.31 14.05 -14.73
CA LEU A 17 -7.03 14.11 -13.45
C LEU A 17 -6.19 14.88 -12.42
N SER A 18 -6.44 16.18 -12.29
CA SER A 18 -5.88 17.00 -11.20
C SER A 18 -7.01 17.59 -10.35
N GLY A 19 -6.90 17.37 -9.05
CA GLY A 19 -7.65 18.10 -8.03
C GLY A 19 -6.66 18.56 -6.96
N LEU A 20 -6.54 19.87 -6.77
CA LEU A 20 -5.80 20.47 -5.67
C LEU A 20 -6.53 20.10 -4.37
N HIS A 21 -6.00 19.12 -3.62
CA HIS A 21 -6.50 18.78 -2.30
C HIS A 21 -5.40 19.12 -1.29
N ALA A 22 -5.52 20.29 -0.67
CA ALA A 22 -4.53 20.81 0.26
C ALA A 22 -4.53 20.10 1.63
N GLN A 23 -5.54 19.27 1.92
CA GLN A 23 -5.65 18.50 3.16
C GLN A 23 -6.47 17.23 2.90
N SER A 24 -5.85 16.05 3.08
CA SER A 24 -6.53 14.75 3.04
C SER A 24 -6.76 14.23 4.45
N ALA A 25 -7.98 13.75 4.70
CA ALA A 25 -8.23 12.91 5.87
C ALA A 25 -7.81 11.48 5.55
N TYR A 26 -7.63 10.65 6.58
CA TYR A 26 -7.40 9.21 6.44
C TYR A 26 -6.08 8.81 5.76
N ASP A 27 -5.01 9.59 5.92
CA ASP A 27 -3.70 9.31 5.31
C ASP A 27 -3.11 7.93 5.69
N PHE A 28 -3.61 7.31 6.78
CA PHE A 28 -3.25 5.94 7.14
C PHE A 28 -3.52 4.93 6.01
N LEU A 29 -4.43 5.23 5.09
CA LEU A 29 -4.72 4.41 3.91
C LEU A 29 -3.54 4.27 2.93
N ARG A 30 -2.54 5.15 3.02
CA ARG A 30 -1.33 5.13 2.18
C ARG A 30 -0.12 4.51 2.88
N LEU A 31 -0.24 4.18 4.17
CA LEU A 31 0.86 3.59 4.91
C LEU A 31 1.06 2.12 4.51
N ASP A 32 2.31 1.69 4.49
CA ASP A 32 2.63 0.28 4.32
C ASP A 32 2.44 -0.45 5.66
N LEU A 33 1.40 -1.29 5.76
CA LEU A 33 1.14 -2.09 6.97
C LEU A 33 1.77 -3.50 6.89
N ASN A 34 2.11 -3.98 5.70
CA ASN A 34 2.68 -5.31 5.49
C ASN A 34 4.22 -5.25 5.42
N PRO A 35 4.95 -6.16 6.11
CA PRO A 35 6.42 -6.17 6.10
C PRO A 35 7.03 -6.41 4.72
N ARG A 36 6.49 -7.33 3.91
CA ARG A 36 7.04 -7.62 2.57
C ARG A 36 6.93 -6.41 1.66
N ALA A 37 5.76 -5.76 1.61
CA ALA A 37 5.56 -4.56 0.81
C ALA A 37 6.42 -3.38 1.31
N ALA A 38 6.48 -3.17 2.63
CA ALA A 38 7.32 -2.12 3.23
C ALA A 38 8.82 -2.32 2.95
N ALA A 39 9.31 -3.55 3.03
CA ALA A 39 10.70 -3.89 2.70
C ALA A 39 11.05 -3.58 1.23
N LEU A 40 10.05 -3.58 0.34
CA LEU A 40 10.15 -3.22 -1.07
C LEU A 40 9.76 -1.75 -1.33
N ALA A 41 9.74 -0.91 -0.28
CA ALA A 41 9.40 0.50 -0.36
C ALA A 41 8.01 0.79 -0.95
N GLY A 42 7.04 -0.11 -0.73
CA GLY A 42 5.69 0.01 -1.29
C GLY A 42 5.58 -0.33 -2.78
N SER A 43 6.66 -0.84 -3.41
CA SER A 43 6.71 -1.25 -4.83
C SER A 43 5.95 -2.55 -5.08
N PHE A 44 4.63 -2.53 -4.87
CA PHE A 44 3.80 -3.72 -4.75
C PHE A 44 2.61 -3.77 -5.72
N VAL A 45 2.42 -2.73 -6.54
CA VAL A 45 1.32 -2.62 -7.52
C VAL A 45 1.32 -3.74 -8.59
N THR A 46 2.46 -4.39 -8.79
CA THR A 46 2.68 -5.52 -9.71
C THR A 46 2.84 -6.87 -9.01
N ASN A 47 2.59 -6.94 -7.70
CA ASN A 47 2.67 -8.21 -6.98
C ASN A 47 1.58 -9.18 -7.46
N THR A 48 1.90 -10.49 -7.45
CA THR A 48 1.02 -11.55 -7.99
C THR A 48 0.93 -12.76 -7.07
N ASP A 49 1.59 -12.75 -5.91
CA ASP A 49 1.79 -13.93 -5.05
C ASP A 49 1.56 -13.67 -3.55
N ASP A 50 1.03 -12.49 -3.19
CA ASP A 50 0.77 -12.09 -1.82
C ASP A 50 -0.65 -11.51 -1.65
N PRO A 51 -1.45 -11.96 -0.66
CA PRO A 51 -2.80 -11.43 -0.45
C PRO A 51 -2.83 -9.93 -0.12
N ASN A 52 -1.72 -9.37 0.42
CA ASN A 52 -1.65 -7.94 0.72
C ASN A 52 -1.67 -7.07 -0.54
N VAL A 53 -1.51 -7.63 -1.74
CA VAL A 53 -1.64 -6.89 -2.99
C VAL A 53 -3.00 -6.21 -3.12
N VAL A 54 -4.05 -6.72 -2.46
CA VAL A 54 -5.38 -6.11 -2.45
C VAL A 54 -5.36 -4.63 -2.05
N PHE A 55 -4.42 -4.22 -1.18
CA PHE A 55 -4.28 -2.83 -0.73
C PHE A 55 -3.53 -1.92 -1.73
N TYR A 56 -2.84 -2.50 -2.70
CA TYR A 56 -1.96 -1.80 -3.64
C TYR A 56 -2.49 -1.85 -5.07
N ASN A 57 -3.11 -2.96 -5.46
CA ASN A 57 -3.74 -3.18 -6.75
C ASN A 57 -4.74 -4.35 -6.63
N PRO A 58 -6.06 -4.10 -6.60
CA PRO A 58 -7.04 -5.18 -6.45
C PRO A 58 -6.99 -6.23 -7.57
N ALA A 59 -6.53 -5.89 -8.78
CA ALA A 59 -6.39 -6.89 -9.85
C ALA A 59 -5.37 -8.00 -9.51
N GLY A 60 -4.40 -7.72 -8.64
CA GLY A 60 -3.35 -8.66 -8.28
C GLY A 60 -3.86 -9.89 -7.53
N ILE A 61 -5.00 -9.79 -6.84
CA ILE A 61 -5.54 -10.94 -6.10
C ILE A 61 -5.93 -12.09 -7.04
N ASN A 62 -6.24 -11.81 -8.32
CA ASN A 62 -6.61 -12.83 -9.29
C ASN A 62 -5.46 -13.79 -9.64
N SER A 63 -4.20 -13.38 -9.41
CA SER A 63 -3.03 -14.24 -9.66
C SER A 63 -2.70 -15.17 -8.49
N LEU A 64 -3.36 -14.98 -7.34
CA LEU A 64 -3.11 -15.76 -6.14
C LEU A 64 -3.64 -17.19 -6.28
N LYS A 65 -2.97 -18.11 -5.60
CA LYS A 65 -3.35 -19.54 -5.52
C LYS A 65 -3.88 -19.85 -4.13
N GLU A 66 -4.68 -20.90 -4.00
CA GLU A 66 -5.22 -21.39 -2.71
C GLU A 66 -6.04 -20.31 -1.98
N THR A 67 -6.16 -20.38 -0.66
CA THR A 67 -6.78 -19.33 0.18
C THR A 67 -5.74 -18.67 1.08
N PRO A 68 -4.92 -17.73 0.57
CA PRO A 68 -3.92 -17.05 1.38
C PRO A 68 -4.56 -16.11 2.38
N VAL A 69 -4.04 -16.15 3.60
CA VAL A 69 -4.34 -15.29 4.73
C VAL A 69 -3.05 -14.62 5.16
N SER A 70 -3.08 -13.31 5.37
CA SER A 70 -1.95 -12.56 5.92
C SER A 70 -2.39 -11.65 7.05
N ILE A 71 -1.58 -11.61 8.10
CA ILE A 71 -1.75 -10.74 9.26
C ILE A 71 -0.43 -10.03 9.49
N SER A 72 -0.48 -8.73 9.78
CA SER A 72 0.71 -7.93 10.09
C SER A 72 0.49 -7.00 11.28
N TYR A 73 1.60 -6.70 11.95
CA TYR A 73 1.68 -5.72 13.03
C TYR A 73 2.84 -4.77 12.76
N VAL A 74 2.60 -3.49 13.02
CA VAL A 74 3.58 -2.42 12.87
C VAL A 74 3.76 -1.72 14.22
N ASN A 75 5.01 -1.66 14.67
CA ASN A 75 5.40 -0.72 15.70
C ASN A 75 5.85 0.58 15.02
N TYR A 76 5.01 1.61 15.11
CA TYR A 76 5.21 2.92 14.49
C TYR A 76 5.73 3.92 15.54
N PHE A 77 6.08 5.14 15.14
CA PHE A 77 6.62 6.16 16.04
C PHE A 77 5.66 6.51 17.18
N LEU A 78 6.20 6.98 18.32
CA LEU A 78 5.43 7.58 19.42
C LEU A 78 4.28 6.71 19.94
N ASP A 79 4.55 5.41 20.15
CA ASP A 79 3.59 4.40 20.64
C ASP A 79 2.38 4.15 19.72
N ILE A 80 2.47 4.59 18.46
CA ILE A 80 1.47 4.30 17.43
C ILE A 80 1.60 2.84 17.01
N ASN A 81 0.48 2.13 16.98
CA ASN A 81 0.44 0.71 16.62
C ASN A 81 -0.49 0.53 15.42
N MET A 82 -0.11 -0.32 14.46
CA MET A 82 -0.95 -0.59 13.30
C MET A 82 -1.09 -2.08 13.06
N GLY A 83 -2.21 -2.48 12.46
CA GLY A 83 -2.53 -3.86 12.16
C GLY A 83 -3.16 -4.02 10.77
N GLY A 84 -2.71 -5.04 10.04
CA GLY A 84 -3.23 -5.41 8.73
C GLY A 84 -3.76 -6.84 8.72
N LEU A 85 -4.84 -7.08 7.99
CA LEU A 85 -5.38 -8.40 7.67
C LEU A 85 -5.75 -8.44 6.19
N ALA A 86 -5.30 -9.44 5.45
CA ALA A 86 -5.75 -9.69 4.07
C ALA A 86 -6.06 -11.17 3.89
N VAL A 87 -7.21 -11.48 3.31
CA VAL A 87 -7.61 -12.84 2.92
C VAL A 87 -8.12 -12.80 1.49
N SER A 88 -7.77 -13.78 0.68
CA SER A 88 -8.33 -13.91 -0.67
C SER A 88 -8.74 -15.34 -0.97
N LYS A 89 -9.88 -15.51 -1.63
CA LYS A 89 -10.41 -16.81 -2.02
C LYS A 89 -11.02 -16.76 -3.41
N GLU A 90 -10.73 -17.76 -4.23
CA GLU A 90 -11.38 -17.96 -5.51
C GLU A 90 -12.69 -18.72 -5.35
N PHE A 91 -13.69 -18.28 -6.10
CA PHE A 91 -14.97 -18.95 -6.22
C PHE A 91 -15.19 -19.34 -7.68
N GLU A 92 -15.46 -20.62 -7.88
CA GLU A 92 -15.65 -21.21 -9.21
C GLU A 92 -16.71 -20.42 -10.00
N ASN A 93 -16.38 -20.07 -11.25
CA ASN A 93 -17.22 -19.29 -12.17
C ASN A 93 -17.60 -17.87 -11.73
N ALA A 94 -17.21 -17.41 -10.54
CA ALA A 94 -17.48 -16.06 -10.05
C ALA A 94 -16.25 -15.16 -10.13
N GLY A 95 -15.06 -15.71 -9.91
CA GLY A 95 -13.81 -14.95 -9.82
C GLY A 95 -13.23 -14.98 -8.40
N ARG A 96 -12.34 -14.04 -8.11
CA ARG A 96 -11.60 -14.01 -6.85
C ARG A 96 -12.04 -12.88 -5.95
N PHE A 97 -12.36 -13.20 -4.70
CA PHE A 97 -12.78 -12.24 -3.69
C PHE A 97 -11.68 -12.04 -2.66
N ALA A 98 -11.70 -10.89 -1.99
CA ALA A 98 -10.81 -10.59 -0.90
C ALA A 98 -11.51 -9.83 0.23
N LEU A 99 -11.00 -10.04 1.45
CA LEU A 99 -11.32 -9.28 2.64
C LEU A 99 -10.03 -8.59 3.11
N GLY A 100 -10.12 -7.29 3.39
CA GLY A 100 -9.00 -6.50 3.88
C GLY A 100 -9.40 -5.66 5.10
N VAL A 101 -8.52 -5.57 6.09
CA VAL A 101 -8.65 -4.64 7.22
C VAL A 101 -7.31 -3.94 7.43
N ASN A 102 -7.33 -2.62 7.49
CA ASN A 102 -6.21 -1.81 7.98
C ASN A 102 -6.66 -1.04 9.21
N TYR A 103 -5.86 -1.06 10.26
CA TYR A 103 -6.13 -0.37 11.52
C TYR A 103 -4.90 0.40 11.97
N ILE A 104 -5.12 1.58 12.54
CA ILE A 104 -4.11 2.38 13.23
C ILE A 104 -4.66 2.87 14.56
N ASN A 105 -3.86 2.72 15.61
CA ASN A 105 -4.07 3.29 16.93
C ASN A 105 -3.01 4.37 17.15
N TYR A 106 -3.45 5.62 17.34
CA TYR A 106 -2.54 6.74 17.58
C TYR A 106 -2.04 6.81 19.03
N GLY A 107 -2.50 5.91 19.89
CA GLY A 107 -2.20 5.91 21.32
C GLY A 107 -3.12 6.85 22.10
N THR A 108 -2.65 7.22 23.28
CA THR A 108 -3.37 8.05 24.24
C THR A 108 -2.64 9.36 24.43
N PHE A 109 -3.39 10.46 24.38
CA PHE A 109 -2.91 11.83 24.49
C PHE A 109 -3.39 12.46 25.79
N THR A 110 -2.54 13.23 26.45
CA THR A 110 -2.95 14.06 27.59
C THR A 110 -3.73 15.27 27.11
N ARG A 111 -4.96 15.45 27.60
CA ARG A 111 -5.75 16.68 27.42
C ARG A 111 -5.21 17.72 28.39
N ALA A 112 -4.84 18.90 27.90
CA ALA A 112 -4.35 20.00 28.73
C ALA A 112 -4.96 21.34 28.30
N ASP A 113 -5.15 22.26 29.26
CA ASP A 113 -5.55 23.64 28.96
C ASP A 113 -4.34 24.54 28.62
N GLU A 114 -4.61 25.80 28.29
CA GLU A 114 -3.58 26.81 27.99
C GLU A 114 -2.62 27.10 29.16
N PHE A 115 -3.02 26.74 30.38
CA PHE A 115 -2.22 26.87 31.60
C PHE A 115 -1.45 25.57 31.93
N LYS A 116 -1.46 24.57 31.04
CA LYS A 116 -0.84 23.25 31.18
C LYS A 116 -1.43 22.39 32.30
N ASN A 117 -2.64 22.69 32.77
CA ASN A 117 -3.36 21.79 33.68
C ASN A 117 -3.86 20.58 32.91
N LYS A 118 -3.61 19.38 33.43
CA LYS A 118 -4.07 18.13 32.83
C LYS A 118 -5.56 17.92 33.11
N LEU A 119 -6.36 17.78 32.06
CA LEU A 119 -7.82 17.62 32.08
C LEU A 119 -8.27 16.18 31.79
N GLY A 120 -7.34 15.23 31.76
CA GLY A 120 -7.58 13.81 31.46
C GLY A 120 -6.83 13.34 30.23
N GLU A 121 -7.29 12.24 29.64
CA GLU A 121 -6.69 11.60 28.48
C GLU A 121 -7.73 11.34 27.39
N PHE A 122 -7.30 11.30 26.13
CA PHE A 122 -8.13 10.89 25.00
C PHE A 122 -7.31 10.07 24.01
N SER A 123 -7.97 9.19 23.25
CA SER A 123 -7.33 8.39 22.22
C SER A 123 -7.77 8.82 20.82
N ALA A 124 -7.01 8.38 19.82
CA ALA A 124 -7.41 8.47 18.43
C ALA A 124 -7.10 7.16 17.69
N GLY A 125 -7.90 6.83 16.69
CA GLY A 125 -7.69 5.63 15.89
C GLY A 125 -8.61 5.53 14.70
N ASP A 126 -8.10 4.85 13.66
CA ASP A 126 -8.77 4.69 12.38
C ASP A 126 -8.80 3.22 11.97
N VAL A 127 -9.84 2.85 11.24
CA VAL A 127 -10.00 1.52 10.65
C VAL A 127 -10.60 1.64 9.26
N ALA A 128 -10.08 0.85 8.32
CA ALA A 128 -10.65 0.66 7.00
C ALA A 128 -10.97 -0.81 6.77
N PHE A 129 -12.23 -1.08 6.47
CA PHE A 129 -12.72 -2.38 6.00
C PHE A 129 -12.82 -2.38 4.49
N MET A 130 -12.41 -3.49 3.87
CA MET A 130 -12.33 -3.62 2.42
C MET A 130 -12.93 -4.95 1.96
N LEU A 131 -13.80 -4.87 0.95
CA LEU A 131 -14.26 -6.02 0.16
C LEU A 131 -13.69 -5.89 -1.25
N GLY A 132 -12.93 -6.88 -1.69
CA GLY A 132 -12.28 -6.91 -3.00
C GLY A 132 -12.87 -7.97 -3.92
N TYR A 133 -12.86 -7.69 -5.22
CA TYR A 133 -13.21 -8.61 -6.29
C TYR A 133 -12.23 -8.44 -7.46
N ALA A 134 -11.81 -9.54 -8.07
CA ALA A 134 -10.99 -9.51 -9.28
C ALA A 134 -11.32 -10.68 -10.20
N ASN A 135 -11.09 -10.47 -11.50
CA ASN A 135 -11.28 -11.48 -12.52
C ASN A 135 -10.35 -11.22 -13.72
N ALA A 136 -10.29 -12.18 -14.64
CA ALA A 136 -9.64 -12.02 -15.93
C ALA A 136 -10.53 -11.25 -16.90
N LEU A 137 -9.95 -10.21 -17.52
CA LEU A 137 -10.55 -9.55 -18.67
C LEU A 137 -10.20 -10.29 -19.96
N ASP A 138 -8.97 -10.79 -20.06
CA ASP A 138 -8.42 -11.58 -21.16
C ASP A 138 -7.26 -12.44 -20.63
N GLN A 139 -6.63 -13.24 -21.51
CA GLN A 139 -5.46 -14.02 -21.17
C GLN A 139 -4.35 -13.11 -20.61
N ASN A 140 -3.94 -13.40 -19.37
CA ASN A 140 -2.92 -12.64 -18.63
C ASN A 140 -3.27 -11.17 -18.34
N PHE A 141 -4.52 -10.74 -18.57
CA PHE A 141 -4.99 -9.40 -18.27
C PHE A 141 -6.09 -9.44 -17.21
N TYR A 142 -5.80 -8.89 -16.04
CA TYR A 142 -6.68 -8.92 -14.88
C TYR A 142 -7.17 -7.52 -14.52
N TYR A 143 -8.40 -7.46 -14.01
CA TYR A 143 -8.97 -6.27 -13.41
C TYR A 143 -9.45 -6.60 -12.00
N GLY A 144 -9.55 -5.56 -11.17
CA GLY A 144 -10.09 -5.72 -9.82
C GLY A 144 -10.68 -4.42 -9.30
N VAL A 145 -11.57 -4.58 -8.33
CA VAL A 145 -12.29 -3.49 -7.65
C VAL A 145 -12.30 -3.79 -6.16
N ASN A 146 -12.05 -2.77 -5.34
CA ASN A 146 -12.35 -2.82 -3.91
C ASN A 146 -13.45 -1.83 -3.58
N VAL A 147 -14.29 -2.16 -2.60
CA VAL A 147 -15.15 -1.21 -1.89
C VAL A 147 -14.64 -1.09 -0.46
N LYS A 148 -14.53 0.14 0.04
CA LYS A 148 -14.04 0.44 1.39
C LYS A 148 -15.06 1.19 2.21
N PHE A 149 -15.13 0.82 3.48
CA PHE A 149 -15.70 1.65 4.53
C PHE A 149 -14.61 2.06 5.50
N ILE A 150 -14.51 3.34 5.80
CA ILE A 150 -13.46 3.93 6.61
C ILE A 150 -14.11 4.62 7.80
N TYR A 151 -13.59 4.38 8.99
CA TYR A 151 -14.02 5.01 10.22
C TYR A 151 -12.80 5.56 10.95
N SER A 152 -12.94 6.77 11.48
CA SER A 152 -11.87 7.52 12.14
C SER A 152 -12.46 8.21 13.36
N SER A 153 -11.78 8.12 14.50
CA SER A 153 -12.25 8.69 15.76
C SER A 153 -11.12 9.38 16.49
N ILE A 154 -11.41 10.57 17.01
CA ILE A 154 -10.45 11.40 17.76
C ILE A 154 -11.21 11.97 18.95
N ALA A 155 -10.83 11.58 20.17
CA ALA A 155 -11.55 11.94 21.38
C ALA A 155 -13.07 11.63 21.26
N GLU A 156 -13.91 12.66 21.25
CA GLU A 156 -15.38 12.55 21.24
C GLU A 156 -15.98 12.74 19.84
N VAL A 157 -15.16 13.07 18.85
CA VAL A 157 -15.60 13.27 17.46
C VAL A 157 -15.22 12.09 16.59
N ALA A 158 -16.05 11.81 15.58
CA ALA A 158 -15.85 10.70 14.66
C ALA A 158 -16.27 11.08 13.24
N SER A 159 -15.56 10.49 12.29
CA SER A 159 -15.73 10.69 10.86
C SER A 159 -15.79 9.35 10.15
N SER A 160 -16.54 9.28 9.05
CA SER A 160 -16.65 8.07 8.25
C SER A 160 -16.66 8.39 6.76
N ALA A 161 -16.12 7.48 5.96
CA ALA A 161 -16.00 7.62 4.53
C ALA A 161 -16.28 6.29 3.80
N ALA A 162 -16.68 6.41 2.54
CA ALA A 162 -16.72 5.31 1.60
C ALA A 162 -15.75 5.58 0.45
N GLY A 163 -15.13 4.53 -0.06
CA GLY A 163 -14.20 4.62 -1.18
C GLY A 163 -14.22 3.37 -2.06
N VAL A 164 -13.64 3.52 -3.24
CA VAL A 164 -13.46 2.48 -4.24
C VAL A 164 -12.01 2.47 -4.68
N ASP A 165 -11.45 1.28 -4.87
CA ASP A 165 -10.20 1.11 -5.61
C ASP A 165 -10.47 0.43 -6.93
N LEU A 166 -9.69 0.78 -7.94
CA LEU A 166 -9.68 0.13 -9.24
C LEU A 166 -8.26 -0.33 -9.55
N GLY A 167 -8.14 -1.50 -10.17
CA GLY A 167 -6.86 -2.11 -10.47
C GLY A 167 -6.86 -2.80 -11.82
N LEU A 168 -5.71 -2.76 -12.48
CA LEU A 168 -5.40 -3.50 -13.69
C LEU A 168 -4.00 -4.12 -13.53
N GLN A 169 -3.84 -5.36 -14.00
CA GLN A 169 -2.54 -6.01 -14.12
C GLN A 169 -2.44 -6.77 -15.43
N TYR A 170 -1.32 -6.60 -16.12
CA TYR A 170 -1.03 -7.34 -17.36
C TYR A 170 0.28 -8.10 -17.21
N LEU A 171 0.23 -9.41 -17.35
CA LEU A 171 1.36 -10.30 -17.20
C LEU A 171 1.90 -10.69 -18.58
N PHE A 172 3.22 -10.67 -18.70
CA PHE A 172 3.99 -11.17 -19.83
C PHE A 172 4.77 -12.41 -19.36
N PRO A 173 4.16 -13.62 -19.38
CA PRO A 173 4.73 -14.80 -18.75
C PRO A 173 6.09 -15.20 -19.34
N ASP A 174 6.23 -15.15 -20.67
CA ASP A 174 7.47 -15.54 -21.36
C ASP A 174 8.65 -14.64 -20.98
N GLN A 175 8.39 -13.36 -20.75
CA GLN A 175 9.40 -12.37 -20.36
C GLN A 175 9.53 -12.22 -18.84
N GLN A 176 8.64 -12.85 -18.07
CA GLN A 176 8.50 -12.69 -16.62
C GLN A 176 8.36 -11.22 -16.20
N ILE A 177 7.58 -10.45 -16.96
CA ILE A 177 7.30 -9.03 -16.72
C ILE A 177 5.85 -8.87 -16.28
N VAL A 178 5.60 -7.98 -15.32
CA VAL A 178 4.25 -7.59 -14.92
C VAL A 178 4.13 -6.08 -14.99
N PHE A 179 3.05 -5.60 -15.60
CA PHE A 179 2.63 -4.20 -15.50
C PHE A 179 1.42 -4.09 -14.59
N GLY A 180 1.37 -3.02 -13.81
CA GLY A 180 0.30 -2.75 -12.86
C GLY A 180 -0.12 -1.29 -12.94
N LEU A 181 -1.42 -1.06 -12.86
CA LEU A 181 -2.02 0.26 -12.73
C LEU A 181 -3.11 0.19 -11.67
N SER A 182 -3.18 1.17 -10.78
CA SER A 182 -4.24 1.25 -9.80
C SER A 182 -4.65 2.69 -9.53
N ALA A 183 -5.92 2.87 -9.20
CA ALA A 183 -6.46 4.10 -8.65
C ALA A 183 -7.08 3.76 -7.29
N LEU A 184 -6.45 4.22 -6.20
CA LEU A 184 -6.83 3.87 -4.84
C LEU A 184 -7.57 5.03 -4.17
N ASN A 185 -8.44 4.70 -3.23
CA ASN A 185 -9.14 5.63 -2.33
C ASN A 185 -10.03 6.67 -3.06
N LEU A 186 -10.63 6.30 -4.19
CA LEU A 186 -11.61 7.14 -4.88
C LEU A 186 -12.91 7.19 -4.07
N GLY A 187 -13.24 8.31 -3.46
CA GLY A 187 -14.42 8.36 -2.58
C GLY A 187 -14.65 9.70 -1.91
N THR A 188 -15.50 9.68 -0.87
CA THR A 188 -15.87 10.87 -0.10
C THR A 188 -16.22 10.54 1.34
N GLN A 189 -16.19 11.55 2.20
CA GLN A 189 -16.72 11.45 3.55
C GLN A 189 -18.25 11.29 3.52
N ILE A 190 -18.74 10.28 4.23
CA ILE A 190 -20.16 10.09 4.54
C ILE A 190 -20.54 11.05 5.66
N LYS A 191 -19.73 11.08 6.72
CA LYS A 191 -19.88 11.98 7.86
C LYS A 191 -18.53 12.64 8.14
N PRO A 192 -18.39 13.96 8.01
CA PRO A 192 -17.17 14.67 8.40
C PRO A 192 -17.05 14.77 9.93
N TYR A 193 -15.88 15.18 10.40
CA TYR A 193 -15.66 15.48 11.81
C TYR A 193 -16.50 16.66 12.31
N TYR A 194 -16.66 17.67 11.45
CA TYR A 194 -17.45 18.86 11.70
C TYR A 194 -18.30 19.15 10.46
N ASP A 195 -19.59 19.41 10.64
CA ASP A 195 -20.57 19.49 9.53
C ASP A 195 -20.24 20.53 8.45
N SER A 196 -19.41 21.52 8.78
CA SER A 196 -19.03 22.61 7.88
C SER A 196 -17.87 22.30 6.92
N HIS A 197 -17.12 21.21 7.13
CA HIS A 197 -15.89 20.95 6.35
C HIS A 197 -15.73 19.47 6.02
N ARG A 198 -15.78 19.16 4.71
CA ARG A 198 -15.42 17.84 4.21
C ARG A 198 -13.98 17.85 3.74
N GLU A 199 -13.21 16.88 4.22
CA GLU A 199 -11.85 16.60 3.78
C GLU A 199 -11.88 15.53 2.69
N SER A 200 -10.90 15.57 1.81
CA SER A 200 -10.83 14.63 0.70
C SER A 200 -10.13 13.33 1.10
N LEU A 201 -10.49 12.23 0.45
CA LEU A 201 -9.75 10.99 0.61
C LEU A 201 -8.37 11.10 -0.06
N PRO A 202 -7.38 10.35 0.42
CA PRO A 202 -6.01 10.43 -0.08
C PRO A 202 -5.88 9.57 -1.35
N VAL A 203 -6.51 10.04 -2.43
CA VAL A 203 -6.52 9.37 -3.75
C VAL A 203 -5.10 9.10 -4.21
N ASP A 204 -4.82 7.89 -4.63
CA ASP A 204 -3.46 7.48 -5.03
C ASP A 204 -3.49 6.73 -6.36
N LEU A 205 -3.05 7.42 -7.41
CA LEU A 205 -2.83 6.83 -8.73
C LEU A 205 -1.43 6.23 -8.80
N ARG A 206 -1.34 4.92 -9.04
CA ARG A 206 -0.08 4.19 -9.11
C ARG A 206 0.10 3.49 -10.45
N PHE A 207 1.34 3.45 -10.89
CA PHE A 207 1.79 2.64 -12.02
C PHE A 207 3.03 1.88 -11.61
N GLY A 208 3.21 0.66 -12.09
CA GLY A 208 4.45 -0.07 -11.86
C GLY A 208 4.76 -1.12 -12.90
N ILE A 209 6.03 -1.51 -12.89
CA ILE A 209 6.57 -2.60 -13.68
C ILE A 209 7.44 -3.47 -12.77
N SER A 210 7.34 -4.78 -12.91
CA SER A 210 8.29 -5.71 -12.29
C SER A 210 8.84 -6.69 -13.32
N LYS A 211 10.03 -7.21 -13.02
CA LYS A 211 10.70 -8.24 -13.82
C LYS A 211 11.40 -9.23 -12.90
N LYS A 212 11.10 -10.52 -13.08
CA LYS A 212 11.87 -11.60 -12.50
C LYS A 212 13.02 -11.98 -13.45
N MET A 213 14.23 -12.00 -12.93
CA MET A 213 15.43 -12.26 -13.73
C MET A 213 15.57 -13.76 -14.00
N ALA A 214 15.97 -14.11 -15.23
CA ALA A 214 16.04 -15.51 -15.65
C ALA A 214 17.20 -16.30 -15.01
N HIS A 215 18.34 -15.65 -14.77
CA HIS A 215 19.59 -16.32 -14.38
C HIS A 215 20.01 -16.07 -12.93
N ILE A 216 19.31 -15.18 -12.23
CA ILE A 216 19.56 -14.88 -10.83
C ILE A 216 18.21 -14.87 -10.09
N PRO A 217 18.16 -15.28 -8.82
CA PRO A 217 16.91 -15.39 -8.07
C PRO A 217 16.43 -14.00 -7.58
N LEU A 218 16.38 -13.03 -8.49
CA LEU A 218 16.06 -11.63 -8.22
C LEU A 218 14.79 -11.23 -8.97
N THR A 219 13.89 -10.57 -8.26
CA THR A 219 12.79 -9.79 -8.84
C THR A 219 13.02 -8.32 -8.56
N ILE A 220 12.96 -7.48 -9.59
CA ILE A 220 13.03 -6.02 -9.45
C ILE A 220 11.64 -5.45 -9.73
N ALA A 221 11.18 -4.51 -8.91
CA ALA A 221 9.94 -3.77 -9.09
C ALA A 221 10.22 -2.27 -9.03
N LEU A 222 9.66 -1.53 -9.98
CA LEU A 222 9.65 -0.07 -9.98
C LEU A 222 8.19 0.38 -9.96
N SER A 223 7.85 1.27 -9.04
CA SER A 223 6.51 1.86 -8.93
C SER A 223 6.60 3.37 -8.89
N PHE A 224 5.63 4.05 -9.50
CA PHE A 224 5.39 5.47 -9.38
C PHE A 224 4.04 5.63 -8.66
N ASN A 225 4.04 6.40 -7.58
CA ASN A 225 2.88 6.56 -6.70
C ASN A 225 2.41 8.02 -6.72
N LYS A 226 1.20 8.28 -6.22
CA LYS A 226 0.63 9.64 -6.11
C LYS A 226 0.69 10.45 -7.41
N LEU A 227 0.48 9.78 -8.56
CA LEU A 227 0.56 10.39 -9.89
C LEU A 227 -0.50 11.49 -10.13
N ASN A 228 -1.45 11.66 -9.20
CA ASN A 228 -2.49 12.69 -9.18
C ASN A 228 -2.16 13.96 -8.38
N GLU A 229 -1.09 13.99 -7.57
CA GLU A 229 -0.87 15.11 -6.64
C GLU A 229 -0.13 16.31 -7.26
N ASN A 230 0.88 16.03 -8.08
CA ASN A 230 1.69 17.09 -8.70
C ASN A 230 1.11 17.50 -10.06
N GLN A 231 1.25 18.77 -10.45
CA GLN A 231 0.79 19.20 -11.78
C GLN A 231 1.79 18.83 -12.88
N GLU A 232 3.08 18.98 -12.61
CA GLU A 232 4.14 18.71 -13.57
C GLU A 232 4.51 17.22 -13.63
N LEU A 233 4.63 16.68 -14.85
CA LEU A 233 5.02 15.29 -15.06
C LEU A 233 6.37 14.96 -14.43
N GLY A 234 7.33 15.89 -14.48
CA GLY A 234 8.64 15.71 -13.86
C GLY A 234 8.56 15.48 -12.35
N ASP A 235 7.65 16.17 -11.65
CA ASP A 235 7.45 16.02 -10.21
C ASP A 235 6.66 14.76 -9.85
N LYS A 236 5.67 14.38 -10.67
CA LYS A 236 4.96 13.09 -10.53
C LYS A 236 5.94 11.91 -10.55
N LEU A 237 6.90 11.92 -11.48
CA LEU A 237 7.86 10.84 -11.63
C LEU A 237 8.92 10.79 -10.52
N LYS A 238 9.03 11.82 -9.67
CA LYS A 238 9.92 11.81 -8.49
C LYS A 238 9.35 11.02 -7.32
N VAL A 239 8.05 10.73 -7.31
CA VAL A 239 7.41 9.87 -6.29
C VAL A 239 7.51 8.42 -6.76
N PHE A 240 8.74 7.92 -6.84
CA PHE A 240 9.01 6.54 -7.25
C PHE A 240 9.57 5.72 -6.10
N SER A 241 9.27 4.42 -6.16
CA SER A 241 9.81 3.40 -5.29
C SER A 241 10.47 2.30 -6.12
N LEU A 242 11.61 1.81 -5.64
CA LEU A 242 12.32 0.68 -6.22
C LEU A 242 12.38 -0.45 -5.18
N GLY A 243 12.01 -1.66 -5.57
CA GLY A 243 12.10 -2.87 -4.77
C GLY A 243 12.94 -3.94 -5.45
N ALA A 244 13.73 -4.67 -4.66
CA ALA A 244 14.51 -5.81 -5.09
C ALA A 244 14.27 -6.97 -4.11
N GLU A 245 13.75 -8.09 -4.60
CA GLU A 245 13.49 -9.31 -3.82
C GLU A 245 14.40 -10.45 -4.30
N PHE A 246 15.23 -10.96 -3.39
CA PHE A 246 16.15 -12.07 -3.60
C PHE A 246 15.64 -13.34 -2.92
N ASN A 247 15.39 -14.38 -3.70
CA ASN A 247 15.04 -15.70 -3.20
C ASN A 247 16.32 -16.53 -3.01
N LEU A 248 17.02 -16.34 -1.88
CA LEU A 248 18.30 -17.02 -1.61
C LEU A 248 18.16 -18.54 -1.52
N SER A 249 17.03 -19.02 -1.00
CA SER A 249 16.70 -20.43 -0.96
C SER A 249 15.19 -20.65 -1.04
N ARG A 250 14.73 -21.89 -0.93
CA ARG A 250 13.30 -22.19 -0.79
C ARG A 250 12.69 -21.66 0.52
N VAL A 251 13.53 -21.36 1.51
CA VAL A 251 13.13 -20.90 2.85
C VAL A 251 13.38 -19.40 3.00
N LEU A 252 14.57 -18.92 2.64
CA LEU A 252 15.02 -17.58 2.97
C LEU A 252 14.87 -16.61 1.79
N ARG A 253 14.29 -15.44 2.08
CA ARG A 253 14.14 -14.32 1.16
C ARG A 253 14.74 -13.05 1.76
N LEU A 254 15.46 -12.28 0.96
CA LEU A 254 15.96 -10.95 1.33
C LEU A 254 15.33 -9.89 0.43
N ARG A 255 15.05 -8.74 1.01
CA ARG A 255 14.36 -7.64 0.33
C ARG A 255 15.07 -6.33 0.62
N LEU A 256 15.20 -5.52 -0.42
CA LEU A 256 15.74 -4.17 -0.36
C LEU A 256 14.76 -3.24 -1.07
N GLY A 257 14.57 -2.05 -0.50
CA GLY A 257 13.65 -1.06 -1.01
C GLY A 257 14.23 0.35 -0.92
N TYR A 258 13.95 1.18 -1.90
CA TYR A 258 14.27 2.60 -1.91
C TYR A 258 13.02 3.41 -2.24
N ASP A 259 12.67 4.33 -1.35
CA ASP A 259 11.55 5.27 -1.46
C ASP A 259 12.12 6.68 -1.66
N ASN A 260 11.96 7.22 -2.87
CA ASN A 260 12.54 8.51 -3.21
C ASN A 260 11.77 9.70 -2.61
N GLU A 261 10.48 9.56 -2.35
CA GLU A 261 9.68 10.60 -1.73
C GLU A 261 10.12 10.79 -0.27
N LYS A 262 10.15 9.69 0.49
CA LYS A 262 10.64 9.69 1.87
C LYS A 262 12.07 10.17 1.98
N ARG A 263 12.95 9.81 1.03
CA ARG A 263 14.31 10.34 0.98
C ARG A 263 14.33 11.88 0.90
N ARG A 264 13.43 12.46 0.11
CA ARG A 264 13.37 13.89 -0.18
C ARG A 264 12.76 14.68 0.97
N GLU A 265 11.66 14.18 1.52
CA GLU A 265 10.91 14.84 2.61
C GLU A 265 11.67 14.82 3.93
N MET A 266 12.45 13.76 4.18
CA MET A 266 13.22 13.60 5.43
C MET A 266 14.61 14.25 5.37
N LYS A 267 14.84 15.14 4.40
CA LYS A 267 16.10 15.88 4.27
C LYS A 267 16.11 17.03 5.27
N LEU A 268 16.81 16.82 6.39
CA LEU A 268 17.11 17.87 7.36
C LEU A 268 18.50 18.45 7.06
N ASP A 269 18.56 19.77 6.82
CA ASP A 269 19.74 20.58 6.52
C ASP A 269 20.66 20.04 5.40
N THR A 270 21.59 19.13 5.73
CA THR A 270 22.66 18.64 4.84
C THR A 270 22.76 17.12 4.72
N SER A 271 21.98 16.34 5.48
CA SER A 271 22.03 14.87 5.39
C SER A 271 20.66 14.24 5.58
N THR A 272 20.38 13.25 4.76
CA THR A 272 19.18 12.41 4.78
C THR A 272 19.42 11.09 5.52
N GLY A 273 20.62 10.86 6.06
CA GLY A 273 20.99 9.57 6.68
C GLY A 273 20.70 8.39 5.75
N LEU A 274 19.96 7.39 6.24
CA LEU A 274 19.41 6.27 5.46
C LEU A 274 17.91 6.42 5.18
N ALA A 275 17.31 7.60 5.35
CA ALA A 275 15.89 7.82 5.06
C ALA A 275 15.51 7.32 3.67
N GLY A 276 14.37 6.64 3.56
CA GLY A 276 13.89 6.06 2.31
C GLY A 276 14.45 4.67 2.00
N PHE A 277 15.50 4.20 2.68
CA PHE A 277 15.95 2.83 2.55
C PHE A 277 15.15 1.89 3.44
N ASN A 278 14.81 0.73 2.88
CA ASN A 278 14.04 -0.32 3.52
C ASN A 278 14.75 -1.65 3.30
N ILE A 279 14.72 -2.51 4.32
CA ILE A 279 15.24 -3.88 4.25
C ILE A 279 14.23 -4.85 4.84
N GLY A 280 14.26 -6.09 4.41
CA GLY A 280 13.43 -7.13 5.00
C GLY A 280 13.93 -8.52 4.76
N VAL A 281 13.45 -9.43 5.60
CA VAL A 281 13.73 -10.86 5.54
C VAL A 281 12.42 -11.62 5.59
N GLY A 282 12.33 -12.70 4.81
CA GLY A 282 11.21 -13.62 4.79
C GLY A 282 11.69 -15.05 5.00
N ALA A 283 10.96 -15.82 5.80
CA ALA A 283 11.24 -17.23 6.08
C ALA A 283 9.99 -18.09 5.84
N LEU A 284 10.07 -18.99 4.85
CA LEU A 284 9.03 -19.98 4.55
C LEU A 284 9.30 -21.28 5.31
N ILE A 285 8.51 -21.56 6.34
CA ILE A 285 8.64 -22.72 7.22
C ILE A 285 7.29 -23.43 7.29
N SER A 286 7.23 -24.67 6.82
CA SER A 286 6.02 -25.53 6.89
C SER A 286 4.75 -24.87 6.33
N GLY A 287 4.86 -24.12 5.22
CA GLY A 287 3.73 -23.41 4.60
C GLY A 287 3.40 -22.04 5.20
N TYR A 288 4.06 -21.66 6.30
CA TYR A 288 3.96 -20.33 6.90
C TYR A 288 5.12 -19.45 6.45
N ASN A 289 4.82 -18.28 5.91
CA ASN A 289 5.78 -17.26 5.56
C ASN A 289 5.83 -16.20 6.68
N PHE A 290 6.95 -16.14 7.41
CA PHE A 290 7.22 -15.11 8.39
C PHE A 290 8.04 -14.00 7.77
N ASP A 291 7.52 -12.77 7.80
CA ASP A 291 8.19 -11.62 7.23
C ASP A 291 8.48 -10.57 8.30
N TYR A 292 9.68 -10.01 8.24
CA TYR A 292 10.10 -8.86 9.03
C TYR A 292 10.65 -7.77 8.10
N SER A 293 10.35 -6.51 8.42
CA SER A 293 10.89 -5.37 7.69
C SER A 293 11.31 -4.24 8.61
N TYR A 294 12.31 -3.51 8.14
CA TYR A 294 12.81 -2.28 8.73
C TYR A 294 12.77 -1.18 7.67
N SER A 295 12.16 -0.05 8.00
CA SER A 295 12.10 1.15 7.16
C SER A 295 12.79 2.31 7.85
N SER A 296 13.87 2.85 7.26
CA SER A 296 14.57 3.99 7.85
C SER A 296 13.87 5.31 7.53
N TYR A 297 13.64 6.12 8.58
CA TYR A 297 13.21 7.52 8.48
C TYR A 297 14.38 8.47 8.83
N GLY A 298 15.60 8.07 8.45
CA GLY A 298 16.79 8.89 8.67
C GLY A 298 17.12 9.05 10.15
N PHE A 299 17.23 10.30 10.59
CA PHE A 299 17.60 10.64 11.97
C PHE A 299 16.42 10.68 12.94
N ILE A 300 15.18 10.59 12.44
CA ILE A 300 14.01 10.60 13.32
C ILE A 300 13.99 9.28 14.10
N ASP A 301 13.75 8.18 13.40
CA ASP A 301 13.74 6.82 13.94
C ASP A 301 13.55 5.82 12.77
N ALA A 302 13.16 4.58 13.05
CA ALA A 302 12.79 3.58 12.07
C ALA A 302 11.49 2.87 12.41
N ILE A 303 10.84 2.30 11.39
CA ILE A 303 9.62 1.53 11.56
C ILE A 303 9.92 0.05 11.42
N HIS A 304 9.41 -0.72 12.37
CA HIS A 304 9.53 -2.17 12.43
C HIS A 304 8.18 -2.81 12.14
N ARG A 305 8.18 -3.83 11.29
CA ARG A 305 6.97 -4.59 10.96
C ARG A 305 7.24 -6.07 11.01
N ILE A 306 6.27 -6.80 11.52
CA ILE A 306 6.23 -8.25 11.49
C ILE A 306 4.94 -8.70 10.83
N GLY A 307 4.96 -9.86 10.20
CA GLY A 307 3.78 -10.42 9.59
C GLY A 307 3.94 -11.90 9.31
N ILE A 308 2.80 -12.57 9.21
CA ILE A 308 2.70 -13.97 8.84
C ILE A 308 1.71 -14.11 7.70
N THR A 309 2.07 -14.91 6.71
CA THR A 309 1.20 -15.28 5.60
C THR A 309 1.18 -16.79 5.47
N PHE A 310 0.01 -17.39 5.30
CA PHE A 310 -0.15 -18.82 5.07
C PHE A 310 -1.33 -19.07 4.14
N SER A 311 -1.36 -20.25 3.53
CA SER A 311 -2.42 -20.66 2.60
C SER A 311 -2.97 -22.02 3.00
N TYR A 312 -4.24 -22.27 2.65
CA TYR A 312 -4.92 -23.55 2.79
C TYR A 312 -5.93 -23.77 1.65
#